data_AF-A0A9D5Q6D0-F1
#
_entry.id   AF-A0A9D5Q6D0-F1
#
_cell.length_a   1.000
_cell.length_b   1.000
_cell.length_c   1.000
_cell.angle_alpha   90.00
_cell.angle_beta   90.00
_cell.angle_gamma   90.00
#
_symmetry.space_group_name_H-M   'P 1'
#
loop_
_entity.id
_entity.type
_entity.pdbx_description
1 polymer ?
#
loop_
_entity_poly.entity_id
_entity_poly.type
_entity_poly.pdbx_seq_one_letter_code
_entity_poly.pdbx_strand_id
1 'polypeptide(L)'
;MHKSKLRALWAVSLILMLMLIVPGCSDEGGDDSPTNPDGVGGLPADPGPGNLAGKVIGTISGQPLSNVIVSVGTQSAATGSDGTFRLDNVGEGILAVFLSGNTIYSRTVAVSTADGRSVPLDAIEMNSNFHLGFYRELARGNHPQEGDLYPTHRWVTNPTFFINTNSSAALDGVIDQDTINTVRNVLNEVVPIFTGGFHSSVRIETRNFATLESFANVPANSFIISFDDSLVDIGAYGITFTEPDFISPATSTINKTVLFLLDNDRFYKNPTDQNLITFEEIIAHEAGHGHGFRHTSLLPSVMVKVGEFGGVYSTFDRLHMAIMYARPGGNTDIDNDPIPEAKMIGRFPGRQVFVDQRANIPTSPDLLKKVRALNSFGMVRRYIAENH
;
A
#
# COMPACT_ATOMS: atom_id res chain seq x y z
N MET A 1 -37.54 -11.28 46.21
CA MET A 1 -38.56 -12.36 46.10
C MET A 1 -39.91 -11.76 45.69
N HIS A 2 -40.27 -11.73 44.41
CA HIS A 2 -41.58 -12.15 43.89
C HIS A 2 -41.61 -11.95 42.38
N LYS A 3 -42.11 -12.98 41.69
CA LYS A 3 -42.25 -13.11 40.23
C LYS A 3 -43.66 -12.72 39.83
N SER A 4 -43.83 -12.09 38.66
CA SER A 4 -44.95 -12.32 37.70
C SER A 4 -44.75 -11.36 36.51
N LYS A 5 -44.24 -11.77 35.33
CA LYS A 5 -44.91 -12.50 34.23
C LYS A 5 -46.35 -12.03 33.95
N LEU A 6 -46.51 -11.24 32.88
CA LEU A 6 -47.73 -11.23 32.07
C LEU A 6 -47.38 -11.52 30.60
N ARG A 7 -48.10 -12.50 30.05
CA ARG A 7 -48.30 -12.85 28.63
C ARG A 7 -49.39 -11.87 28.09
N ALA A 8 -49.79 -11.75 26.82
CA ALA A 8 -49.64 -12.51 25.58
C ALA A 8 -50.24 -11.66 24.43
N LEU A 9 -49.85 -12.01 23.20
CA LEU A 9 -50.59 -12.01 21.92
C LEU A 9 -51.61 -10.90 21.60
N TRP A 10 -51.39 -10.24 20.44
CA TRP A 10 -52.43 -10.08 19.41
C TRP A 10 -51.82 -10.33 18.03
N ALA A 11 -52.51 -11.15 17.23
CA ALA A 11 -52.23 -11.46 15.84
C ALA A 11 -53.51 -11.18 15.02
N VAL A 12 -53.31 -11.10 13.69
CA VAL A 12 -54.29 -11.25 12.58
C VAL A 12 -54.94 -9.99 12.00
N SER A 13 -54.60 -9.71 10.73
CA SER A 13 -55.51 -9.56 9.56
C SER A 13 -54.63 -9.22 8.33
N LEU A 14 -54.41 -10.09 7.32
CA LEU A 14 -55.27 -10.66 6.27
C LEU A 14 -55.63 -9.70 5.10
N ILE A 15 -54.83 -9.79 4.03
CA ILE A 15 -55.13 -9.94 2.57
C ILE A 15 -56.35 -9.21 1.93
N LEU A 16 -56.09 -8.41 0.86
CA LEU A 16 -56.81 -8.39 -0.44
C LEU A 16 -56.05 -7.46 -1.43
N MET A 17 -55.37 -7.95 -2.48
CA MET A 17 -55.81 -8.18 -3.87
C MET A 17 -56.18 -6.91 -4.68
N LEU A 18 -55.39 -6.57 -5.72
CA LEU A 18 -55.92 -6.30 -7.08
C LEU A 18 -54.79 -6.24 -8.13
N MET A 19 -54.89 -7.11 -9.14
CA MET A 19 -54.24 -6.97 -10.45
C MET A 19 -55.02 -5.99 -11.31
N LEU A 20 -54.34 -5.15 -12.09
CA LEU A 20 -54.87 -4.58 -13.34
C LEU A 20 -53.75 -4.54 -14.39
N ILE A 21 -54.02 -5.20 -15.50
CA ILE A 21 -53.24 -5.25 -16.75
C ILE A 21 -53.70 -4.07 -17.61
N VAL A 22 -52.78 -3.35 -18.24
CA VAL A 22 -53.07 -2.50 -19.40
C VAL A 22 -51.98 -2.74 -20.45
N PRO A 23 -52.32 -3.10 -21.71
CA PRO A 23 -51.40 -3.00 -22.83
C PRO A 23 -51.50 -1.59 -23.42
N GLY A 24 -50.36 -0.90 -23.56
CA GLY A 24 -50.27 0.38 -24.22
C GLY A 24 -49.06 0.42 -25.15
N CYS A 25 -49.28 0.11 -26.42
CA CYS A 25 -48.43 0.61 -27.50
C CYS A 25 -48.91 2.03 -27.85
N SER A 26 -48.00 3.00 -27.86
CA SER A 26 -48.14 4.22 -28.63
C SER A 26 -46.74 4.74 -28.99
N ASP A 27 -46.48 4.80 -30.28
CA ASP A 27 -45.33 5.43 -30.91
C ASP A 27 -45.40 6.97 -30.84
N GLU A 28 -44.22 7.58 -31.04
CA GLU A 28 -43.92 8.96 -31.45
C GLU A 28 -43.99 10.11 -30.42
N GLY A 29 -42.79 10.58 -30.04
CA GLY A 29 -42.56 11.87 -29.40
C GLY A 29 -41.11 11.98 -28.93
N GLY A 30 -40.25 12.57 -29.75
CA GLY A 30 -38.82 12.71 -29.48
C GLY A 30 -38.54 13.47 -28.17
N ASP A 31 -37.78 12.82 -27.31
CA ASP A 31 -37.12 13.43 -26.15
C ASP A 31 -35.66 12.97 -26.21
N ASP A 32 -34.74 13.89 -26.50
CA ASP A 32 -33.28 13.69 -26.48
C ASP A 32 -32.79 13.59 -25.03
N SER A 33 -33.36 12.66 -24.27
CA SER A 33 -32.75 12.19 -23.03
C SER A 33 -31.73 11.12 -23.43
N PRO A 34 -30.44 11.25 -23.10
CA PRO A 34 -29.44 10.28 -23.49
C PRO A 34 -29.85 8.91 -22.96
N THR A 35 -30.23 8.03 -23.88
CA THR A 35 -30.62 6.66 -23.59
C THR A 35 -29.44 5.96 -22.94
N ASN A 36 -29.70 5.45 -21.75
CA ASN A 36 -28.82 4.64 -20.92
C ASN A 36 -28.10 3.56 -21.78
N PRO A 37 -26.76 3.45 -21.76
CA PRO A 37 -26.10 2.52 -22.66
C PRO A 37 -26.02 1.12 -22.05
N ASP A 38 -26.57 0.14 -22.78
CA ASP A 38 -26.23 -1.28 -22.65
C ASP A 38 -24.77 -1.49 -23.08
N GLY A 39 -23.82 -1.25 -22.18
CA GLY A 39 -22.42 -1.60 -22.36
C GLY A 39 -22.03 -2.88 -21.63
N VAL A 40 -21.18 -3.68 -22.27
CA VAL A 40 -20.55 -4.86 -21.66
C VAL A 40 -19.78 -4.41 -20.42
N GLY A 41 -20.13 -4.94 -19.25
CA GLY A 41 -19.46 -4.61 -17.98
C GLY A 41 -19.94 -3.33 -17.27
N GLY A 42 -21.05 -2.72 -17.72
CA GLY A 42 -21.68 -1.58 -17.02
C GLY A 42 -21.01 -0.22 -17.23
N LEU A 43 -20.15 -0.10 -18.25
CA LEU A 43 -19.64 1.17 -18.78
C LEU A 43 -20.55 1.70 -19.90
N PRO A 44 -20.58 3.03 -20.16
CA PRO A 44 -21.26 3.59 -21.33
C PRO A 44 -20.74 3.03 -22.67
N ALA A 45 -21.53 3.14 -23.73
CA ALA A 45 -21.06 2.87 -25.09
C ALA A 45 -19.96 3.88 -25.48
N ASP A 46 -19.10 3.49 -26.43
CA ASP A 46 -18.04 4.35 -26.96
C ASP A 46 -18.65 5.67 -27.49
N PRO A 47 -18.24 6.84 -26.97
CA PRO A 47 -18.84 8.13 -27.31
C PRO A 47 -18.40 8.69 -28.68
N GLY A 48 -17.48 8.01 -29.39
CA GLY A 48 -16.94 8.43 -30.68
C GLY A 48 -15.75 9.40 -30.58
N PRO A 49 -15.09 9.70 -31.70
CA PRO A 49 -13.85 10.49 -31.72
C PRO A 49 -14.00 11.88 -31.10
N GLY A 50 -12.97 12.31 -30.39
CA GLY A 50 -12.91 13.60 -29.70
C GLY A 50 -13.76 13.69 -28.42
N ASN A 51 -14.43 12.62 -28.01
CA ASN A 51 -15.30 12.57 -26.83
C ASN A 51 -14.80 11.53 -25.82
N LEU A 52 -15.21 11.67 -24.56
CA LEU A 52 -14.91 10.75 -23.48
C LEU A 52 -16.18 10.48 -22.66
N ALA A 53 -16.44 9.22 -22.36
CA ALA A 53 -17.51 8.80 -21.46
C ALA A 53 -16.94 7.81 -20.45
N GLY A 54 -17.71 7.49 -19.43
CA GLY A 54 -17.25 6.52 -18.45
C GLY A 54 -18.14 6.41 -17.25
N LYS A 55 -17.62 5.73 -16.23
CA LYS A 55 -18.28 5.54 -14.95
C LYS A 55 -17.30 5.76 -13.82
N VAL A 56 -17.71 6.57 -12.84
CA VAL A 56 -16.95 6.79 -11.61
C VAL A 56 -17.50 5.88 -10.52
N ILE A 57 -16.62 5.09 -9.91
CA ILE A 57 -16.92 4.25 -8.75
C ILE A 57 -16.11 4.67 -7.52
N GLY A 58 -16.59 4.29 -6.35
CA GLY A 58 -15.89 4.50 -5.10
C GLY A 58 -14.74 3.50 -4.98
N THR A 59 -13.53 3.98 -4.69
CA THR A 59 -12.37 3.10 -4.48
C THR A 59 -12.60 2.16 -3.31
N ILE A 60 -13.28 2.62 -2.25
CA ILE A 60 -13.51 1.80 -1.05
C ILE A 60 -14.81 0.99 -1.16
N SER A 61 -15.91 1.64 -1.56
CA SER A 61 -17.23 0.99 -1.57
C SER A 61 -17.46 0.10 -2.80
N GLY A 62 -16.71 0.31 -3.89
CA GLY A 62 -16.98 -0.28 -5.20
C GLY A 62 -18.31 0.16 -5.81
N GLN A 63 -19.02 1.12 -5.19
CA GLN A 63 -20.33 1.58 -5.65
C GLN A 63 -20.20 2.75 -6.62
N PRO A 64 -21.16 2.95 -7.52
CA PRO A 64 -21.17 4.13 -8.38
C PRO A 64 -21.25 5.43 -7.57
N LEU A 65 -20.50 6.45 -7.98
CA LEU A 65 -20.49 7.76 -7.33
C LEU A 65 -21.26 8.78 -8.17
N SER A 66 -22.35 9.29 -7.63
CA SER A 66 -23.17 10.35 -8.24
C SER A 66 -22.66 11.75 -7.90
N ASN A 67 -22.94 12.74 -8.75
CA ASN A 67 -22.61 14.15 -8.56
C ASN A 67 -21.10 14.43 -8.39
N VAL A 68 -20.23 13.55 -8.91
CA VAL A 68 -18.80 13.83 -9.06
C VAL A 68 -18.62 14.66 -10.33
N ILE A 69 -17.92 15.79 -10.23
CA ILE A 69 -17.56 16.60 -11.39
C ILE A 69 -16.34 15.97 -12.05
N VAL A 70 -16.52 15.56 -13.30
CA VAL A 70 -15.47 15.07 -14.19
C VAL A 70 -15.13 16.16 -15.18
N SER A 71 -13.84 16.47 -15.36
CA SER A 71 -13.41 17.53 -16.27
C SER A 71 -12.14 17.18 -17.03
N VAL A 72 -12.04 17.71 -18.25
CA VAL A 72 -10.87 17.68 -19.11
C VAL A 72 -10.75 19.03 -19.81
N GLY A 73 -9.68 19.78 -19.53
CA GLY A 73 -9.53 21.14 -20.05
C GLY A 73 -10.69 22.05 -19.61
N THR A 74 -11.44 22.59 -20.58
CA THR A 74 -12.61 23.44 -20.30
C THR A 74 -13.94 22.67 -20.26
N GLN A 75 -13.93 21.37 -20.56
CA GLN A 75 -15.13 20.53 -20.57
C GLN A 75 -15.36 19.94 -19.18
N SER A 76 -16.62 19.88 -18.75
CA SER A 76 -16.99 19.25 -17.48
C SER A 76 -18.41 18.69 -17.49
N ALA A 77 -18.64 17.64 -16.71
CA ALA A 77 -19.94 17.03 -16.49
C ALA A 77 -20.02 16.46 -15.07
N ALA A 78 -21.21 16.47 -14.48
CA ALA A 78 -21.48 15.76 -13.24
C ALA A 78 -21.88 14.31 -13.54
N THR A 79 -21.44 13.36 -12.72
CA THR A 79 -21.87 11.97 -12.86
C THR A 79 -23.34 11.79 -12.48
N GLY A 80 -24.03 10.92 -13.22
CA GLY A 80 -25.41 10.50 -12.92
C GLY A 80 -25.51 9.63 -11.66
N SER A 81 -26.74 9.25 -11.29
CA SER A 81 -27.00 8.39 -10.13
C SER A 81 -26.35 7.00 -10.22
N ASP A 82 -26.08 6.55 -11.43
CA ASP A 82 -25.39 5.29 -11.74
C ASP A 82 -23.87 5.46 -11.95
N GLY A 83 -23.35 6.65 -11.64
CA GLY A 83 -21.94 7.03 -11.74
C GLY A 83 -21.47 7.38 -13.16
N THR A 84 -22.34 7.36 -14.17
CA THR A 84 -21.93 7.58 -15.56
C THR A 84 -21.72 9.06 -15.89
N PHE A 85 -20.84 9.36 -16.85
CA PHE A 85 -20.62 10.70 -17.38
C PHE A 85 -20.33 10.68 -18.88
N ARG A 86 -20.45 11.84 -19.53
CA ARG A 86 -20.01 12.10 -20.91
C ARG A 86 -19.44 13.52 -21.01
N LEU A 87 -18.32 13.65 -21.70
CA LEU A 87 -17.67 14.89 -22.10
C LEU A 87 -17.49 14.90 -23.62
N ASP A 88 -17.96 15.95 -24.27
CA ASP A 88 -17.77 16.13 -25.71
C ASP A 88 -16.61 17.09 -25.99
N ASN A 89 -15.95 16.92 -27.13
CA ASN A 89 -14.88 17.81 -27.60
C ASN A 89 -13.69 17.95 -26.63
N VAL A 90 -13.27 16.85 -26.01
CA VAL A 90 -12.08 16.77 -25.14
C VAL A 90 -10.78 16.53 -25.92
N GLY A 91 -10.88 16.17 -27.20
CA GLY A 91 -9.73 15.87 -28.06
C GLY A 91 -9.31 14.40 -27.99
N GLU A 92 -8.11 14.12 -28.50
CA GLU A 92 -7.52 12.77 -28.59
C GLU A 92 -6.12 12.75 -27.95
N GLY A 93 -5.64 11.57 -27.56
CA GLY A 93 -4.33 11.36 -26.95
C GLY A 93 -4.41 11.06 -25.45
N ILE A 94 -3.42 11.50 -24.69
CA ILE A 94 -3.39 11.34 -23.23
C ILE A 94 -4.06 12.56 -22.60
N LEU A 95 -5.22 12.34 -22.00
CA LEU A 95 -6.03 13.33 -21.33
C LEU A 95 -5.75 13.33 -19.83
N ALA A 96 -5.61 14.50 -19.22
CA ALA A 96 -5.64 14.65 -17.77
C ALA A 96 -7.10 14.84 -17.33
N VAL A 97 -7.71 13.77 -16.81
CA VAL A 97 -9.07 13.76 -16.30
C VAL A 97 -9.06 14.13 -14.82
N PHE A 98 -9.72 15.23 -14.48
CA PHE A 98 -9.84 15.70 -13.10
C PHE A 98 -11.23 15.37 -12.53
N LEU A 99 -11.24 14.70 -11.38
CA LEU A 99 -12.43 14.37 -10.59
C LEU A 99 -12.47 15.24 -9.34
N SER A 100 -13.62 15.84 -9.04
CA SER A 100 -13.83 16.61 -7.83
C SER A 100 -15.26 16.53 -7.32
N GLY A 101 -15.46 16.81 -6.05
CA GLY A 101 -16.77 16.84 -5.42
C GLY A 101 -16.66 16.93 -3.90
N ASN A 102 -17.78 17.19 -3.23
CA ASN A 102 -17.81 17.33 -1.77
C ASN A 102 -17.74 15.99 -1.02
N THR A 103 -17.81 14.87 -1.73
CA THR A 103 -17.89 13.52 -1.17
C THR A 103 -16.64 12.67 -1.46
N ILE A 104 -15.68 13.20 -2.22
CA ILE A 104 -14.47 12.49 -2.65
C ILE A 104 -13.23 13.34 -2.41
N TYR A 105 -12.08 12.69 -2.24
CA TYR A 105 -10.80 13.36 -2.45
C TYR A 105 -10.62 13.62 -3.94
N SER A 106 -10.22 14.84 -4.31
CA SER A 106 -10.01 15.19 -5.71
C SER A 106 -8.90 14.36 -6.32
N ARG A 107 -9.07 14.01 -7.59
CA ARG A 107 -8.20 13.09 -8.33
C ARG A 107 -7.86 13.61 -9.71
N THR A 108 -6.61 13.44 -10.14
CA THR A 108 -6.20 13.58 -11.54
C THR A 108 -5.74 12.23 -12.06
N VAL A 109 -6.33 11.77 -13.17
CA VAL A 109 -5.99 10.51 -13.85
C VAL A 109 -5.51 10.80 -15.27
N ALA A 110 -4.44 10.15 -15.70
CA ALA A 110 -4.05 10.13 -17.09
C ALA A 110 -4.86 9.04 -17.85
N VAL A 111 -5.60 9.45 -18.87
CA VAL A 111 -6.43 8.55 -19.70
C VAL A 111 -5.97 8.63 -21.15
N SER A 112 -5.57 7.49 -21.73
CA SER A 112 -5.23 7.39 -23.15
C SER A 112 -6.48 7.06 -23.96
N THR A 113 -6.91 7.94 -24.87
CA THR A 113 -8.04 7.65 -25.76
C THR A 113 -7.74 6.52 -26.76
N ALA A 114 -6.46 6.17 -26.94
CA ALA A 114 -6.04 5.02 -27.73
C ALA A 114 -6.38 3.68 -27.06
N ASP A 115 -6.50 3.65 -25.73
CA ASP A 115 -6.89 2.46 -24.95
C ASP A 115 -8.42 2.32 -24.83
N GLY A 116 -9.15 3.38 -25.19
CA GLY A 116 -10.61 3.44 -25.20
C GLY A 116 -11.14 4.83 -24.83
N ARG A 117 -12.38 5.10 -25.23
CA ARG A 117 -13.08 6.37 -24.95
C ARG A 117 -14.26 6.21 -23.98
N SER A 118 -14.52 4.97 -23.55
CA SER A 118 -15.41 4.67 -22.44
C SER A 118 -14.58 4.05 -21.32
N VAL A 119 -14.40 4.77 -20.22
CA VAL A 119 -13.36 4.45 -19.21
C VAL A 119 -13.94 4.23 -17.82
N PRO A 120 -13.43 3.22 -17.08
CA PRO A 120 -13.67 3.13 -15.64
C PRO A 120 -12.75 4.09 -14.90
N LEU A 121 -13.33 4.89 -14.01
CA LEU A 121 -12.59 5.77 -13.11
C LEU A 121 -13.00 5.46 -11.67
N ASP A 122 -12.10 5.66 -10.72
CA ASP A 122 -12.42 5.56 -9.31
C ASP A 122 -12.00 6.80 -8.53
N ALA A 123 -12.66 7.08 -7.41
CA ALA A 123 -12.28 8.14 -6.49
C ALA A 123 -12.50 7.69 -5.04
N ILE A 124 -11.64 8.16 -4.14
CA ILE A 124 -11.68 7.77 -2.73
C ILE A 124 -12.71 8.64 -2.01
N GLU A 125 -13.68 7.98 -1.39
CA GLU A 125 -14.79 8.61 -0.70
C GLU A 125 -14.33 9.21 0.64
N MET A 126 -14.71 10.47 0.91
CA MET A 126 -14.39 11.13 2.18
C MET A 126 -15.15 10.54 3.37
N ASN A 127 -16.34 9.97 3.12
CA ASN A 127 -17.16 9.29 4.13
C ASN A 127 -16.87 7.78 4.15
N SER A 128 -15.60 7.41 4.24
CA SER A 128 -15.15 6.02 4.29
C SER A 128 -14.19 5.78 5.47
N ASN A 129 -13.65 4.57 5.58
CA ASN A 129 -12.60 4.26 6.55
C ASN A 129 -11.21 4.76 6.10
N PHE A 130 -11.12 5.43 4.94
CA PHE A 130 -9.89 6.02 4.47
C PHE A 130 -9.51 7.24 5.30
N HIS A 131 -8.23 7.37 5.63
CA HIS A 131 -7.69 8.47 6.40
C HIS A 131 -6.49 9.11 5.70
N LEU A 132 -6.70 10.29 5.11
CA LEU A 132 -5.68 10.98 4.30
C LEU A 132 -4.38 11.29 5.04
N GLY A 133 -4.44 11.69 6.31
CA GLY A 133 -3.24 11.97 7.12
C GLY A 133 -2.35 10.74 7.25
N PHE A 134 -2.90 9.64 7.78
CA PHE A 134 -2.29 8.32 7.83
C PHE A 134 -1.70 7.88 6.49
N TYR A 135 -2.46 7.97 5.39
CA TYR A 135 -1.94 7.62 4.06
C TYR A 135 -0.69 8.42 3.69
N ARG A 136 -0.69 9.74 3.92
CA ARG A 136 0.46 10.60 3.59
C ARG A 136 1.68 10.31 4.46
N GLU A 137 1.50 9.92 5.73
CA GLU A 137 2.62 9.43 6.53
C GLU A 137 3.13 8.10 5.97
N LEU A 138 2.25 7.10 5.90
CA LEU A 138 2.56 5.72 5.53
C LEU A 138 3.14 5.57 4.12
N ALA A 139 2.52 6.18 3.10
CA ALA A 139 2.89 5.97 1.70
C ALA A 139 3.91 6.99 1.20
N ARG A 140 4.07 8.13 1.90
CA ARG A 140 4.80 9.29 1.36
C ARG A 140 5.82 9.91 2.30
N GLY A 141 5.82 9.58 3.60
CA GLY A 141 6.84 10.06 4.55
C GLY A 141 6.48 11.37 5.25
N ASN A 142 5.20 11.79 5.21
CA ASN A 142 4.73 12.99 5.91
C ASN A 142 4.76 12.87 7.45
N HIS A 143 5.48 11.90 7.99
CA HIS A 143 5.62 11.71 9.42
C HIS A 143 6.36 12.91 10.04
N PRO A 144 5.93 13.44 11.20
CA PRO A 144 6.52 14.65 11.80
C PRO A 144 8.03 14.59 12.05
N GLN A 145 8.60 13.39 12.14
CA GLN A 145 10.04 13.17 12.35
C GLN A 145 10.81 12.76 11.09
N GLU A 146 10.13 12.56 9.96
CA GLU A 146 10.76 12.28 8.65
C GLU A 146 10.68 13.49 7.70
N GLY A 147 9.59 14.26 7.76
CA GLY A 147 9.49 15.61 7.21
C GLY A 147 9.40 15.74 5.68
N ASP A 148 9.48 14.63 4.94
CA ASP A 148 9.58 14.65 3.48
C ASP A 148 8.37 13.98 2.81
N LEU A 149 7.74 14.67 1.86
CA LEU A 149 6.69 14.14 1.00
C LEU A 149 7.27 13.58 -0.29
N TYR A 150 7.50 12.28 -0.33
CA TYR A 150 7.98 11.58 -1.51
C TYR A 150 6.82 11.18 -2.44
N PRO A 151 7.08 11.03 -3.74
CA PRO A 151 6.23 10.23 -4.61
C PRO A 151 6.18 8.78 -4.12
N THR A 152 5.05 8.11 -4.33
CA THR A 152 4.93 6.68 -4.01
C THR A 152 5.90 5.88 -4.87
N HIS A 153 6.50 4.84 -4.29
CA HIS A 153 7.35 3.90 -5.02
C HIS A 153 7.02 2.50 -4.55
N ARG A 154 6.86 1.56 -5.47
CA ARG A 154 6.43 0.20 -5.15
C ARG A 154 7.03 -0.81 -6.10
N TRP A 155 6.93 -2.08 -5.74
CA TRP A 155 7.17 -3.16 -6.68
C TRP A 155 6.07 -3.17 -7.76
N VAL A 156 6.47 -3.14 -9.03
CA VAL A 156 5.56 -3.35 -10.18
C VAL A 156 5.69 -4.74 -10.76
N THR A 157 6.83 -5.40 -10.52
CA THR A 157 7.08 -6.80 -10.77
C THR A 157 7.24 -7.51 -9.43
N ASN A 158 6.75 -8.74 -9.34
CA ASN A 158 6.92 -9.54 -8.12
C ASN A 158 8.41 -9.85 -7.93
N PRO A 159 9.04 -9.43 -6.82
CA PRO A 159 10.44 -9.71 -6.57
C PRO A 159 10.66 -11.19 -6.22
N THR A 160 11.89 -11.67 -6.41
CA THR A 160 12.31 -12.92 -5.77
C THR A 160 12.80 -12.60 -4.37
N PHE A 161 12.18 -13.24 -3.37
CA PHE A 161 12.57 -13.12 -1.98
C PHE A 161 13.68 -14.12 -1.68
N PHE A 162 14.76 -13.66 -1.06
CA PHE A 162 15.85 -14.50 -0.61
C PHE A 162 16.02 -14.38 0.90
N ILE A 163 16.03 -15.51 1.60
CA ILE A 163 16.47 -15.60 2.99
C ILE A 163 17.96 -15.96 2.96
N ASN A 164 18.80 -15.05 3.45
CA ASN A 164 20.23 -15.23 3.53
C ASN A 164 20.57 -16.21 4.65
N THR A 165 21.21 -17.32 4.31
CA THR A 165 21.63 -18.35 5.29
C THR A 165 23.07 -18.16 5.78
N ASN A 166 23.71 -17.03 5.45
CA ASN A 166 25.01 -16.69 5.99
C ASN A 166 24.87 -16.15 7.42
N SER A 167 25.35 -16.94 8.40
CA SER A 167 25.31 -16.64 9.82
C SER A 167 26.57 -15.93 10.36
N SER A 168 27.45 -15.41 9.49
CA SER A 168 28.72 -14.79 9.94
C SER A 168 28.55 -13.60 10.88
N ALA A 169 27.35 -13.01 10.90
CA ALA A 169 26.96 -11.90 11.75
C ALA A 169 25.89 -12.28 12.80
N ALA A 170 25.60 -13.57 12.99
CA ALA A 170 24.76 -14.06 14.09
C ALA A 170 25.66 -14.46 15.28
N LEU A 171 25.25 -14.14 16.51
CA LEU A 171 26.06 -14.38 17.71
C LEU A 171 26.29 -15.85 18.04
N ASP A 172 25.34 -16.71 17.72
CA ASP A 172 25.45 -18.17 17.87
C ASP A 172 26.04 -18.85 16.63
N GLY A 173 26.24 -18.08 15.55
CA GLY A 173 26.79 -18.55 14.28
C GLY A 173 25.84 -19.42 13.48
N VAL A 174 24.52 -19.39 13.72
CA VAL A 174 23.54 -20.23 13.03
C VAL A 174 22.29 -19.43 12.67
N ILE A 175 21.83 -19.50 11.40
CA ILE A 175 20.46 -19.13 11.04
C ILE A 175 19.64 -20.42 11.03
N ASP A 176 18.84 -20.67 12.07
CA ASP A 176 18.15 -21.94 12.20
C ASP A 176 16.90 -22.07 11.32
N GLN A 177 16.35 -23.28 11.27
CA GLN A 177 15.20 -23.59 10.42
C GLN A 177 13.90 -22.93 10.91
N ASP A 178 13.79 -22.66 12.21
CA ASP A 178 12.62 -22.02 12.81
C ASP A 178 12.62 -20.52 12.49
N THR A 179 13.78 -19.85 12.52
CA THR A 179 13.96 -18.49 11.99
C THR A 179 13.56 -18.42 10.51
N ILE A 180 14.07 -19.33 9.67
CA ILE A 180 13.75 -19.39 8.23
C ILE A 180 12.24 -19.61 8.01
N ASN A 181 11.63 -20.52 8.79
CA ASN A 181 10.21 -20.81 8.68
C ASN A 181 9.35 -19.61 9.12
N THR A 182 9.74 -18.92 10.18
CA THR A 182 9.05 -17.72 10.68
C THR A 182 9.07 -16.62 9.64
N VAL A 183 10.24 -16.30 9.06
CA VAL A 183 10.34 -15.33 7.95
C VAL A 183 9.46 -15.74 6.78
N ARG A 184 9.48 -17.02 6.38
CA ARG A 184 8.65 -17.53 5.28
C ARG A 184 7.16 -17.35 5.56
N ASN A 185 6.72 -17.68 6.77
CA ASN A 185 5.31 -17.60 7.15
C ASN A 185 4.83 -16.15 7.15
N VAL A 186 5.59 -15.24 7.78
CA VAL A 186 5.24 -13.81 7.82
C VAL A 186 5.19 -13.23 6.42
N LEU A 187 6.19 -13.48 5.56
CA LEU A 187 6.19 -12.94 4.19
C LEU A 187 5.01 -13.46 3.35
N ASN A 188 4.65 -14.74 3.47
CA ASN A 188 3.47 -15.27 2.77
C ASN A 188 2.16 -14.66 3.27
N GLU A 189 2.10 -14.27 4.56
CA GLU A 189 0.94 -13.61 5.13
C GLU A 189 0.86 -12.14 4.72
N VAL A 190 1.94 -11.37 4.93
CA VAL A 190 1.86 -9.90 4.84
C VAL A 190 1.94 -9.38 3.42
N VAL A 191 2.67 -10.03 2.50
CA VAL A 191 2.86 -9.48 1.14
C VAL A 191 1.55 -9.36 0.36
N PRO A 192 0.64 -10.36 0.34
CA PRO A 192 -0.67 -10.17 -0.27
C PRO A 192 -1.48 -9.05 0.36
N ILE A 193 -1.32 -8.81 1.67
CA ILE A 193 -2.03 -7.75 2.39
C ILE A 193 -1.47 -6.36 2.05
N PHE A 194 -0.16 -6.20 2.18
CA PHE A 194 0.58 -4.98 1.88
C PHE A 194 0.37 -4.53 0.43
N THR A 195 0.21 -5.48 -0.49
CA THR A 195 0.06 -5.18 -1.91
C THR A 195 -1.40 -5.16 -2.38
N GLY A 196 -2.38 -5.33 -1.49
CA GLY A 196 -3.79 -5.42 -1.87
C GLY A 196 -4.09 -6.57 -2.84
N GLY A 197 -3.28 -7.63 -2.82
CA GLY A 197 -3.36 -8.76 -3.75
C GLY A 197 -2.63 -8.55 -5.09
N PHE A 198 -2.01 -7.38 -5.34
CA PHE A 198 -1.18 -7.15 -6.52
C PHE A 198 -0.03 -8.17 -6.61
N HIS A 199 0.48 -8.61 -5.45
CA HIS A 199 1.31 -9.80 -5.33
C HIS A 199 0.58 -10.83 -4.46
N SER A 200 -0.18 -11.71 -5.11
CA SER A 200 -0.98 -12.74 -4.43
C SER A 200 -0.16 -13.90 -3.85
N SER A 201 1.11 -14.02 -4.24
CA SER A 201 2.02 -15.06 -3.77
C SER A 201 3.47 -14.58 -3.87
N VAL A 202 4.34 -15.12 -3.03
CA VAL A 202 5.78 -14.80 -3.03
C VAL A 202 6.62 -16.02 -3.34
N ARG A 203 7.65 -15.84 -4.17
CA ARG A 203 8.69 -16.84 -4.40
C ARG A 203 9.80 -16.60 -3.40
N ILE A 204 9.93 -17.48 -2.41
CA ILE A 204 10.93 -17.39 -1.35
C ILE A 204 11.96 -18.50 -1.52
N GLU A 205 13.23 -18.12 -1.62
CA GLU A 205 14.36 -19.03 -1.72
C GLU A 205 15.33 -18.81 -0.56
N THR A 206 16.04 -19.85 -0.15
CA THR A 206 17.21 -19.70 0.73
C THR A 206 18.46 -19.62 -0.12
N ARG A 207 19.34 -18.67 0.16
CA ARG A 207 20.61 -18.51 -0.57
C ARG A 207 21.68 -18.00 0.35
N ASN A 208 22.91 -18.48 0.20
CA ASN A 208 24.05 -17.91 0.91
C ASN A 208 24.56 -16.67 0.16
N PHE A 209 24.49 -15.50 0.80
CA PHE A 209 25.18 -14.30 0.37
C PHE A 209 26.39 -14.11 1.29
N ALA A 210 27.54 -14.62 0.84
CA ALA A 210 28.78 -14.58 1.60
C ALA A 210 29.17 -13.15 2.00
N THR A 211 28.90 -12.17 1.12
CA THR A 211 29.05 -10.77 1.47
C THR A 211 27.90 -9.94 0.90
N LEU A 212 27.50 -8.92 1.67
CA LEU A 212 26.63 -7.83 1.26
C LEU A 212 27.38 -6.51 1.51
N GLU A 213 28.56 -6.38 0.85
CA GLU A 213 29.46 -5.24 1.03
C GLU A 213 28.88 -3.91 0.52
N SER A 214 28.07 -3.99 -0.54
CA SER A 214 27.44 -2.84 -1.15
C SER A 214 26.14 -3.22 -1.83
N PHE A 215 25.27 -2.22 -1.94
CA PHE A 215 23.98 -2.35 -2.59
C PHE A 215 24.09 -2.66 -4.11
N ALA A 216 25.22 -2.32 -4.72
CA ALA A 216 25.50 -2.66 -6.12
C ALA A 216 25.58 -4.19 -6.35
N ASN A 217 25.94 -4.96 -5.32
CA ASN A 217 26.05 -6.42 -5.39
C ASN A 217 24.70 -7.14 -5.22
N VAL A 218 23.65 -6.40 -4.87
CA VAL A 218 22.30 -6.95 -4.71
C VAL A 218 21.73 -7.19 -6.11
N PRO A 219 21.24 -8.41 -6.43
CA PRO A 219 20.62 -8.70 -7.72
C PRO A 219 19.44 -7.78 -8.01
N ALA A 220 19.21 -7.44 -9.27
CA ALA A 220 17.98 -6.75 -9.67
C ALA A 220 16.74 -7.62 -9.38
N ASN A 221 15.59 -6.97 -9.17
CA ASN A 221 14.32 -7.59 -8.80
C ASN A 221 14.42 -8.57 -7.61
N SER A 222 15.21 -8.21 -6.59
CA SER A 222 15.44 -9.05 -5.41
C SER A 222 15.09 -8.36 -4.10
N PHE A 223 14.57 -9.17 -3.18
CA PHE A 223 14.20 -8.78 -1.83
C PHE A 223 14.95 -9.70 -0.85
N ILE A 224 16.05 -9.23 -0.30
CA ILE A 224 16.94 -10.05 0.54
C ILE A 224 16.65 -9.79 2.01
N ILE A 225 16.44 -10.86 2.76
CA ILE A 225 16.34 -10.90 4.22
C ILE A 225 17.65 -11.47 4.74
N SER A 226 18.38 -10.70 5.54
CA SER A 226 19.64 -11.10 6.15
C SER A 226 19.61 -10.85 7.64
N PHE A 227 20.61 -11.37 8.34
CA PHE A 227 20.68 -11.35 9.80
C PHE A 227 22.01 -10.76 10.24
N ASP A 228 21.98 -9.77 11.12
CA ASP A 228 23.19 -9.09 11.61
C ASP A 228 23.00 -8.59 13.04
N ASP A 229 23.53 -9.34 14.01
CA ASP A 229 23.45 -9.00 15.43
C ASP A 229 24.29 -7.77 15.80
N SER A 230 25.10 -7.21 14.88
CA SER A 230 25.77 -5.93 15.11
C SER A 230 24.85 -4.73 15.21
N LEU A 231 23.58 -4.88 14.79
CA LEU A 231 22.55 -3.87 15.00
C LEU A 231 22.32 -3.54 16.49
N VAL A 232 22.68 -4.45 17.40
CA VAL A 232 22.67 -4.21 18.85
C VAL A 232 23.55 -3.01 19.24
N ASP A 233 24.65 -2.76 18.52
CA ASP A 233 25.57 -1.66 18.83
C ASP A 233 24.92 -0.28 18.64
N ILE A 234 23.90 -0.22 17.77
CA ILE A 234 23.14 1.01 17.47
C ILE A 234 21.71 0.96 18.03
N GLY A 235 21.39 -0.03 18.87
CA GLY A 235 20.08 -0.21 19.47
C GLY A 235 18.96 -0.51 18.47
N ALA A 236 19.27 -1.07 17.29
CA ALA A 236 18.31 -1.36 16.23
C ALA A 236 17.91 -2.84 16.22
N TYR A 237 16.65 -3.11 15.87
CA TYR A 237 16.13 -4.46 15.60
C TYR A 237 16.24 -4.84 14.14
N GLY A 238 16.09 -3.83 13.29
CA GLY A 238 16.09 -3.97 11.85
C GLY A 238 16.68 -2.74 11.18
N ILE A 239 17.21 -2.98 9.98
CA ILE A 239 17.57 -1.92 9.05
C ILE A 239 17.17 -2.36 7.65
N THR A 240 16.43 -1.50 6.96
CA THR A 240 15.99 -1.76 5.58
C THR A 240 16.62 -0.77 4.62
N PHE A 241 17.24 -1.30 3.58
CA PHE A 241 17.80 -0.55 2.47
C PHE A 241 16.92 -0.76 1.24
N THR A 242 16.48 0.33 0.61
CA THR A 242 15.78 0.29 -0.68
C THR A 242 16.46 1.20 -1.70
N GLU A 243 16.37 0.85 -2.97
CA GLU A 243 16.77 1.72 -4.08
C GLU A 243 15.55 1.97 -4.96
N PRO A 244 14.78 3.02 -4.64
CA PRO A 244 13.75 3.49 -5.54
C PRO A 244 14.38 4.09 -6.80
N ASP A 245 13.90 3.66 -7.95
CA ASP A 245 14.22 4.30 -9.22
C ASP A 245 13.26 5.48 -9.44
N PHE A 246 13.74 6.72 -9.35
CA PHE A 246 12.96 7.93 -9.63
C PHE A 246 13.21 8.52 -11.03
N ILE A 247 13.84 7.76 -11.94
CA ILE A 247 14.25 8.27 -13.26
C ILE A 247 13.03 8.70 -14.10
N SER A 248 11.85 8.11 -13.89
CA SER A 248 10.60 8.55 -14.52
C SER A 248 9.44 8.51 -13.51
N PRO A 249 8.51 9.49 -13.56
CA PRO A 249 7.28 9.43 -12.77
C PRO A 249 6.49 8.14 -13.03
N ALA A 250 6.56 7.61 -14.25
CA ALA A 250 5.85 6.39 -14.63
C ALA A 250 6.56 5.09 -14.19
N THR A 251 7.79 5.18 -13.68
CA THR A 251 8.60 4.02 -13.29
C THR A 251 9.12 4.12 -11.87
N SER A 252 8.45 4.86 -10.98
CA SER A 252 8.82 4.88 -9.56
C SER A 252 8.64 3.50 -8.94
N THR A 253 9.68 2.71 -9.08
CA THR A 253 9.69 1.28 -8.81
C THR A 253 10.80 0.96 -7.84
N ILE A 254 10.52 0.00 -6.97
CA ILE A 254 11.55 -0.64 -6.19
C ILE A 254 12.15 -1.73 -7.06
N ASN A 255 13.48 -1.74 -7.18
CA ASN A 255 14.19 -2.79 -7.92
C ASN A 255 14.95 -3.73 -6.96
N LYS A 256 15.34 -3.23 -5.80
CA LYS A 256 16.18 -3.94 -4.85
C LYS A 256 15.79 -3.55 -3.44
N THR A 257 15.71 -4.55 -2.57
CA THR A 257 15.57 -4.38 -1.13
C THR A 257 16.55 -5.31 -0.43
N VAL A 258 17.20 -4.81 0.62
CA VAL A 258 17.92 -5.65 1.59
C VAL A 258 17.50 -5.21 2.98
N LEU A 259 16.99 -6.15 3.77
CA LEU A 259 16.75 -5.95 5.19
C LEU A 259 17.72 -6.80 6.02
N PHE A 260 18.17 -6.24 7.13
CA PHE A 260 18.96 -6.95 8.13
C PHE A 260 18.18 -6.95 9.45
N LEU A 261 18.04 -8.11 10.05
CA LEU A 261 17.33 -8.33 11.32
C LEU A 261 18.30 -8.84 12.39
N LEU A 262 17.97 -8.63 13.66
CA LEU A 262 18.61 -9.40 14.74
C LEU A 262 18.20 -10.87 14.65
N ASP A 263 19.13 -11.77 14.93
CA ASP A 263 18.92 -13.23 14.94
C ASP A 263 19.18 -13.75 16.35
N ASN A 264 18.38 -13.25 17.31
CA ASN A 264 18.50 -13.65 18.70
C ASN A 264 17.21 -13.41 19.50
N ASP A 265 16.56 -14.51 19.91
CA ASP A 265 15.32 -14.51 20.69
C ASP A 265 15.36 -13.69 21.97
N ARG A 266 16.52 -13.49 22.58
CA ARG A 266 16.62 -12.71 23.83
C ARG A 266 16.23 -11.24 23.65
N PHE A 267 16.21 -10.74 22.41
CA PHE A 267 15.82 -9.37 22.10
C PHE A 267 14.33 -9.23 21.80
N TYR A 268 13.65 -10.35 21.58
CA TYR A 268 12.24 -10.41 21.23
C TYR A 268 11.36 -10.80 22.42
N LYS A 269 10.06 -10.54 22.26
CA LYS A 269 9.03 -10.94 23.23
C LYS A 269 9.18 -12.41 23.59
N ASN A 270 9.28 -12.66 24.88
CA ASN A 270 9.31 -14.01 25.41
C ASN A 270 8.36 -14.11 26.61
N PRO A 271 8.05 -15.32 27.10
CA PRO A 271 7.10 -15.48 28.21
C PRO A 271 7.47 -14.70 29.49
N THR A 272 8.73 -14.32 29.65
CA THR A 272 9.24 -13.60 30.82
C THR A 272 9.38 -12.09 30.62
N ASP A 273 9.35 -11.60 29.38
CA ASP A 273 9.36 -10.17 29.04
C ASP A 273 8.36 -9.88 27.92
N GLN A 274 7.12 -9.58 28.33
CA GLN A 274 6.02 -9.28 27.42
C GLN A 274 6.08 -7.85 26.85
N ASN A 275 7.03 -7.02 27.30
CA ASN A 275 7.15 -5.63 26.86
C ASN A 275 8.02 -5.48 25.60
N LEU A 276 8.61 -6.57 25.11
CA LEU A 276 9.38 -6.59 23.88
C LEU A 276 8.48 -6.88 22.68
N ILE A 277 8.95 -6.47 21.50
CA ILE A 277 8.32 -6.73 20.21
C ILE A 277 8.54 -8.17 19.77
N THR A 278 7.59 -8.78 19.06
CA THR A 278 7.79 -10.13 18.51
C THR A 278 8.66 -10.07 17.25
N PHE A 279 9.33 -11.19 16.95
CA PHE A 279 10.15 -11.29 15.75
C PHE A 279 9.31 -11.12 14.47
N GLU A 280 8.09 -11.66 14.47
CA GLU A 280 7.14 -11.54 13.35
C GLU A 280 6.74 -10.10 13.06
N GLU A 281 6.50 -9.30 14.10
CA GLU A 281 6.17 -7.87 13.94
C GLU A 281 7.35 -7.11 13.31
N ILE A 282 8.59 -7.39 13.73
CA ILE A 282 9.79 -6.79 13.12
C ILE A 282 9.91 -7.22 11.65
N ILE A 283 9.76 -8.50 11.33
CA ILE A 283 9.80 -8.97 9.94
C ILE A 283 8.75 -8.23 9.10
N ALA A 284 7.53 -8.10 9.61
CA ALA A 284 6.45 -7.40 8.92
C ALA A 284 6.74 -5.91 8.75
N HIS A 285 7.30 -5.24 9.77
CA HIS A 285 7.69 -3.84 9.74
C HIS A 285 8.76 -3.55 8.68
N GLU A 286 9.89 -4.28 8.75
CA GLU A 286 10.98 -4.14 7.79
C GLU A 286 10.54 -4.53 6.38
N ALA A 287 9.68 -5.55 6.26
CA ALA A 287 9.08 -5.90 4.99
C ALA A 287 8.24 -4.75 4.43
N GLY A 288 7.53 -4.00 5.29
CA GLY A 288 6.77 -2.82 4.91
C GLY A 288 7.66 -1.75 4.26
N HIS A 289 8.79 -1.43 4.87
CA HIS A 289 9.81 -0.55 4.26
C HIS A 289 10.29 -1.07 2.92
N GLY A 290 10.54 -2.38 2.83
CA GLY A 290 10.93 -3.04 1.59
C GLY A 290 9.88 -2.95 0.47
N HIS A 291 8.62 -2.68 0.78
CA HIS A 291 7.51 -2.49 -0.16
C HIS A 291 7.22 -1.00 -0.44
N GLY A 292 7.99 -0.09 0.15
CA GLY A 292 7.89 1.35 -0.08
C GLY A 292 7.05 2.10 0.96
N PHE A 293 6.65 1.43 2.04
CA PHE A 293 5.98 2.08 3.16
C PHE A 293 6.97 2.73 4.11
N ARG A 294 6.47 3.69 4.87
CA ARG A 294 7.23 4.56 5.77
C ARG A 294 6.57 4.59 7.13
N HIS A 295 7.24 5.19 8.10
CA HIS A 295 6.67 5.25 9.44
C HIS A 295 5.41 6.10 9.50
N THR A 296 4.54 5.75 10.44
CA THR A 296 3.37 6.54 10.81
C THR A 296 3.24 6.68 12.32
N SER A 297 2.68 7.82 12.73
CA SER A 297 2.32 8.17 14.09
C SER A 297 0.81 8.14 14.32
N LEU A 298 0.05 7.87 13.27
CA LEU A 298 -1.41 7.93 13.25
C LEU A 298 -1.96 6.52 13.17
N LEU A 299 -3.08 6.29 13.87
CA LEU A 299 -3.82 5.01 13.86
C LEU A 299 -2.95 3.79 14.28
N PRO A 300 -3.57 2.65 14.60
CA PRO A 300 -2.82 1.41 14.77
C PRO A 300 -2.22 0.94 13.44
N SER A 301 -0.91 0.67 13.41
CA SER A 301 -0.18 0.23 12.22
C SER A 301 1.05 -0.57 12.60
N VAL A 302 1.40 -1.58 11.80
CA VAL A 302 2.72 -2.23 11.91
C VAL A 302 3.86 -1.25 11.64
N MET A 303 3.61 -0.18 10.88
CA MET A 303 4.57 0.86 10.51
C MET A 303 4.74 1.96 11.56
N VAL A 304 4.38 1.72 12.82
CA VAL A 304 4.70 2.68 13.89
C VAL A 304 6.22 2.85 14.04
N LYS A 305 6.71 4.08 14.24
CA LYS A 305 8.15 4.30 14.40
C LYS A 305 8.69 3.79 15.74
N VAL A 306 7.90 3.91 16.80
CA VAL A 306 8.30 3.62 18.18
C VAL A 306 7.22 2.79 18.86
N GLY A 307 7.65 1.77 19.60
CA GLY A 307 6.79 0.92 20.42
C GLY A 307 6.38 -0.39 19.73
N GLU A 308 5.46 -1.10 20.37
CA GLU A 308 4.82 -2.33 19.86
C GLU A 308 3.45 -1.97 19.28
N PHE A 309 3.14 -2.52 18.09
CA PHE A 309 1.79 -2.54 17.55
C PHE A 309 0.98 -3.74 18.07
N GLY A 310 1.61 -4.90 18.19
CA GLY A 310 1.01 -6.13 18.72
C GLY A 310 0.48 -7.08 17.65
N GLY A 311 1.08 -7.07 16.45
CA GLY A 311 0.66 -7.88 15.31
C GLY A 311 1.46 -7.62 14.04
N VAL A 312 1.12 -8.30 12.94
CA VAL A 312 1.85 -8.17 11.66
C VAL A 312 1.23 -7.16 10.68
N TYR A 313 -0.02 -6.75 10.92
CA TYR A 313 -0.69 -5.62 10.24
C TYR A 313 -2.00 -5.27 10.96
N SER A 314 -2.48 -4.04 10.76
CA SER A 314 -3.81 -3.58 11.18
C SER A 314 -4.82 -3.60 10.02
N THR A 315 -6.09 -3.32 10.34
CA THR A 315 -7.10 -3.06 9.30
C THR A 315 -6.81 -1.78 8.51
N PHE A 316 -6.13 -0.80 9.12
CA PHE A 316 -5.72 0.42 8.45
C PHE A 316 -4.55 0.18 7.50
N ASP A 317 -3.58 -0.66 7.90
CA ASP A 317 -2.49 -1.09 7.01
C ASP A 317 -3.07 -1.74 5.75
N ARG A 318 -3.92 -2.76 5.92
CA ARG A 318 -4.57 -3.48 4.82
C ARG A 318 -5.25 -2.53 3.83
N LEU A 319 -6.02 -1.56 4.32
CA LEU A 319 -6.76 -0.64 3.47
C LEU A 319 -5.82 0.32 2.71
N HIS A 320 -4.93 1.00 3.44
CA HIS A 320 -4.15 2.10 2.87
C HIS A 320 -2.98 1.60 2.02
N MET A 321 -2.36 0.49 2.41
CA MET A 321 -1.31 -0.16 1.63
C MET A 321 -1.86 -0.72 0.31
N ALA A 322 -3.05 -1.33 0.32
CA ALA A 322 -3.74 -1.77 -0.89
C ALA A 322 -4.04 -0.61 -1.85
N ILE A 323 -4.50 0.53 -1.34
CA ILE A 323 -4.74 1.74 -2.15
C ILE A 323 -3.44 2.23 -2.77
N MET A 324 -2.37 2.35 -1.98
CA MET A 324 -1.06 2.76 -2.48
C MET A 324 -0.57 1.85 -3.63
N TYR A 325 -0.78 0.54 -3.53
CA TYR A 325 -0.43 -0.42 -4.58
C TYR A 325 -1.37 -0.39 -5.79
N ALA A 326 -2.64 -0.02 -5.60
CA ALA A 326 -3.60 0.17 -6.68
C ALA A 326 -3.31 1.44 -7.50
N ARG A 327 -2.57 2.41 -6.94
CA ARG A 327 -2.15 3.61 -7.65
C ARG A 327 -0.89 3.37 -8.50
N PRO A 328 -0.69 4.11 -9.60
CA PRO A 328 0.57 4.12 -10.33
C PRO A 328 1.74 4.50 -9.40
N GLY A 329 2.91 3.93 -9.64
CA GLY A 329 4.14 4.42 -9.01
C GLY A 329 4.38 5.88 -9.42
N GLY A 330 5.00 6.67 -8.55
CA GLY A 330 5.32 8.08 -8.80
C GLY A 330 4.17 9.04 -8.52
N ASN A 331 3.05 8.52 -8.04
CA ASN A 331 1.91 9.32 -7.61
C ASN A 331 2.35 10.29 -6.48
N THR A 332 2.05 11.58 -6.69
CA THR A 332 2.58 12.70 -5.88
C THR A 332 1.60 13.21 -4.83
N ASP A 333 0.44 12.61 -4.74
CA ASP A 333 -0.53 12.65 -3.63
C ASP A 333 -1.61 11.63 -3.93
N ILE A 334 -2.34 11.17 -2.90
CA ILE A 334 -3.33 10.06 -2.93
C ILE A 334 -3.93 9.71 -4.31
N ASP A 335 -4.33 10.71 -5.08
CA ASP A 335 -4.99 10.58 -6.36
C ASP A 335 -4.45 11.56 -7.44
N ASN A 336 -3.18 11.96 -7.40
CA ASN A 336 -2.54 12.68 -8.50
C ASN A 336 -1.59 11.74 -9.24
N ASP A 337 -2.16 11.04 -10.23
CA ASP A 337 -1.41 10.12 -11.06
C ASP A 337 -0.38 10.88 -11.89
N PRO A 338 0.84 10.34 -12.05
CA PRO A 338 1.83 10.96 -12.89
C PRO A 338 1.32 11.02 -14.34
N ILE A 339 1.43 12.19 -14.95
CA ILE A 339 1.20 12.32 -16.39
C ILE A 339 2.39 11.66 -17.11
N PRO A 340 2.16 10.73 -18.05
CA PRO A 340 3.21 10.16 -18.87
C PRO A 340 4.11 11.26 -19.47
N GLU A 341 5.43 11.04 -19.46
CA GLU A 341 6.44 11.98 -19.97
C GLU A 341 6.65 13.27 -19.17
N ALA A 342 5.91 13.50 -18.08
CA ALA A 342 6.20 14.61 -17.16
C ALA A 342 7.63 14.44 -16.61
N LYS A 343 8.44 15.49 -16.64
CA LYS A 343 9.73 15.46 -15.95
C LYS A 343 9.47 15.65 -14.47
N MET A 344 9.91 14.71 -13.64
CA MET A 344 9.94 14.94 -12.19
C MET A 344 10.87 16.11 -11.91
N ILE A 345 10.36 17.12 -11.20
CA ILE A 345 11.16 18.26 -10.73
C ILE A 345 11.50 17.97 -9.27
N GLY A 346 12.76 17.62 -8.98
CA GLY A 346 13.22 17.38 -7.62
C GLY A 346 14.50 16.57 -7.56
N ARG A 347 15.30 16.77 -6.50
CA ARG A 347 16.42 15.90 -6.16
C ARG A 347 15.85 14.74 -5.36
N PHE A 348 15.66 13.59 -5.99
CA PHE A 348 15.25 12.41 -5.24
C PHE A 348 16.46 11.86 -4.47
N PRO A 349 16.28 11.46 -3.20
CA PRO A 349 17.29 10.67 -2.55
C PRO A 349 17.51 9.42 -3.39
N GLY A 350 18.77 9.00 -3.53
CA GLY A 350 19.06 7.69 -4.10
C GLY A 350 18.57 6.60 -3.16
N ARG A 351 19.47 5.69 -2.79
CA ARG A 351 19.20 4.69 -1.76
C ARG A 351 18.61 5.29 -0.48
N GLN A 352 17.54 4.69 0.00
CA GLN A 352 16.89 5.02 1.27
C GLN A 352 17.30 3.98 2.32
N VAL A 353 17.40 4.43 3.57
CA VAL A 353 17.77 3.59 4.71
C VAL A 353 16.79 3.88 5.85
N PHE A 354 16.10 2.85 6.30
CA PHE A 354 15.18 2.88 7.43
C PHE A 354 15.84 2.12 8.57
N VAL A 355 15.87 2.72 9.76
CA VAL A 355 16.46 2.11 10.95
C VAL A 355 15.46 2.15 12.08
N ASP A 356 15.19 0.97 12.62
CA ASP A 356 14.12 0.77 13.57
C ASP A 356 14.67 0.45 14.96
N GLN A 357 14.69 1.51 15.76
CA GLN A 357 15.11 1.50 17.16
C GLN A 357 13.88 1.37 18.05
N ARG A 358 13.55 0.16 18.48
CA ARG A 358 12.32 -0.14 19.24
C ARG A 358 12.57 -0.74 20.63
N ALA A 359 13.67 -0.44 21.33
CA ALA A 359 13.81 -0.73 22.77
C ALA A 359 15.10 -0.14 23.36
N ASN A 360 15.13 -0.03 24.69
CA ASN A 360 16.41 -0.04 25.43
C ASN A 360 16.93 -1.48 25.43
N ILE A 361 17.59 -1.92 24.33
CA ILE A 361 18.21 -3.24 24.29
C ILE A 361 19.18 -3.35 25.47
N PRO A 362 18.94 -4.24 26.46
CA PRO A 362 19.82 -4.35 27.62
C PRO A 362 21.18 -4.86 27.14
N THR A 363 22.17 -3.98 27.18
CA THR A 363 23.53 -4.29 26.71
C THR A 363 24.49 -4.36 27.88
N SER A 364 25.13 -5.52 28.06
CA SER A 364 26.29 -5.64 28.93
C SER A 364 27.56 -5.28 28.16
N PRO A 365 28.62 -4.78 28.81
CA PRO A 365 29.91 -4.53 28.15
C PRO A 365 30.46 -5.78 27.44
N ASP A 366 30.25 -6.96 28.02
CA ASP A 366 30.65 -8.24 27.43
C ASP A 366 29.86 -8.56 26.18
N LEU A 367 28.56 -8.26 26.17
CA LEU A 367 27.73 -8.42 24.98
C LEU A 367 28.20 -7.49 23.86
N LEU A 368 28.39 -6.21 24.14
CA LEU A 368 28.87 -5.24 23.15
C LEU A 368 30.24 -5.65 22.58
N LYS A 369 31.14 -6.18 23.43
CA LYS A 369 32.42 -6.72 22.97
C LYS A 369 32.25 -7.89 21.99
N LYS A 370 31.33 -8.81 22.26
CA LYS A 370 31.04 -9.95 21.35
C LYS A 370 30.45 -9.47 20.04
N VAL A 371 29.46 -8.60 20.11
CA VAL A 371 28.76 -8.04 18.95
C VAL A 371 29.73 -7.27 18.04
N ARG A 372 30.59 -6.42 18.59
CA ARG A 372 31.61 -5.68 17.83
C ARG A 372 32.71 -6.55 17.23
N ALA A 373 32.83 -7.80 17.67
CA ALA A 373 33.78 -8.77 17.11
C ALA A 373 33.17 -9.61 15.98
N LEU A 374 31.86 -9.48 15.71
CA LEU A 374 31.19 -10.17 14.61
C LEU A 374 31.70 -9.69 13.26
N ASN A 375 31.63 -10.58 12.26
CA ASN A 375 31.90 -10.21 10.88
C ASN A 375 30.63 -9.65 10.24
N SER A 376 30.25 -8.44 10.66
CA SER A 376 29.08 -7.71 10.15
C SER A 376 29.13 -7.55 8.64
N PHE A 377 27.96 -7.55 8.01
CA PHE A 377 27.85 -7.27 6.58
C PHE A 377 28.33 -5.86 6.27
N GLY A 378 29.08 -5.69 5.18
CA GLY A 378 29.71 -4.41 4.87
C GLY A 378 28.75 -3.23 4.73
N MET A 379 27.49 -3.47 4.33
CA MET A 379 26.43 -2.45 4.37
C MET A 379 26.09 -1.99 5.79
N VAL A 380 25.85 -2.92 6.72
CA VAL A 380 25.56 -2.61 8.13
C VAL A 380 26.77 -1.95 8.79
N ARG A 381 27.96 -2.54 8.63
CA ARG A 381 29.22 -1.98 9.14
C ARG A 381 29.46 -0.55 8.68
N ARG A 382 29.24 -0.27 7.39
CA ARG A 382 29.39 1.09 6.84
C ARG A 382 28.36 2.05 7.44
N TYR A 383 27.11 1.63 7.54
CA TYR A 383 26.06 2.44 8.15
C TYR A 383 26.39 2.80 9.61
N ILE A 384 26.80 1.82 10.42
CA ILE A 384 27.20 2.05 11.83
C ILE A 384 28.36 3.07 11.89
N ALA A 385 29.41 2.87 11.08
CA ALA A 385 30.59 3.73 11.07
C ALA A 385 30.34 5.16 10.57
N GLU A 386 29.28 5.40 9.79
CA GLU A 386 28.91 6.72 9.28
C GLU A 386 28.01 7.51 10.27
N ASN A 387 27.37 6.82 11.22
CA ASN A 387 26.36 7.40 12.11
C ASN A 387 26.75 7.33 13.61
N HIS A 388 27.92 6.78 13.93
CA HIS A 388 28.53 6.70 15.27
C HIS A 388 30.03 6.98 15.18
#